data_AF-A0AA39PQ95-F1
#
_entry.id   AF-A0AA39PQ95-F1
#
_cell.length_a   1.000
_cell.length_b   1.000
_cell.length_c   1.000
_cell.angle_alpha   90.00
_cell.angle_beta   90.00
_cell.angle_gamma   90.00
#
_symmetry.space_group_name_H-M   'P 1'
#
loop_
_entity.id
_entity.type
_entity.pdbx_description
1 polymer ?
#
loop_
_entity_poly.entity_id
_entity_poly.type
_entity_poly.pdbx_seq_one_letter_code
_entity_poly.pdbx_strand_id
1 'polypeptide(L)'
;MSSNIAESLKNRKRSDYGYFLTYRTRWSDNDQYSHINNSVYYHLFDSIINDYLINHCGINPAESPLIGLVVSSACQFFSPLSFPQVLELGLRVNSLREKFYSDRCP
;
A
#
# COMPACT_ATOMS: atom_id res chain seq x y z
N MET A 1 15.42 -7.71 -20.52
CA MET A 1 14.18 -8.30 -19.95
C MET A 1 13.42 -7.34 -19.02
N SER A 2 13.95 -6.16 -18.70
CA SER A 2 13.32 -5.15 -17.82
C SER A 2 12.26 -4.25 -18.49
N SER A 3 12.17 -4.23 -19.82
CA SER A 3 11.25 -3.35 -20.56
C SER A 3 9.76 -3.72 -20.41
N ASN A 4 9.43 -4.98 -20.13
CA ASN A 4 8.03 -5.46 -20.14
C ASN A 4 7.25 -5.18 -18.84
N ILE A 5 7.92 -5.05 -17.69
CA ILE A 5 7.24 -4.91 -16.39
C ILE A 5 6.74 -3.49 -16.18
N ALA A 6 7.57 -2.47 -16.45
CA ALA A 6 7.17 -1.08 -16.27
C ALA A 6 5.97 -0.70 -17.14
N GLU A 7 5.92 -1.22 -18.37
CA GLU A 7 4.81 -1.01 -19.29
C GLU A 7 3.53 -1.70 -18.81
N SER A 8 3.65 -2.93 -18.30
CA SER A 8 2.53 -3.62 -17.65
C SER A 8 1.99 -2.85 -16.44
N LEU A 9 2.86 -2.23 -15.63
CA LEU A 9 2.45 -1.45 -14.47
C LEU A 9 1.71 -0.17 -14.84
N LYS A 10 2.15 0.52 -15.90
CA LYS A 10 1.47 1.71 -16.44
C LYS A 10 0.08 1.40 -17.01
N ASN A 11 -0.11 0.19 -17.53
CA ASN A 11 -1.38 -0.24 -18.14
C ASN A 11 -2.42 -0.74 -17.12
N ARG A 12 -2.11 -0.77 -15.82
CA ARG A 12 -3.07 -1.16 -14.79
C ARG A 12 -4.24 -0.18 -14.75
N LYS A 13 -5.44 -0.72 -14.64
CA LYS A 13 -6.69 0.04 -14.56
C LYS A 13 -7.24 -0.01 -13.14
N ARG A 14 -8.09 0.96 -12.82
CA ARG A 14 -8.84 0.99 -11.56
C ARG A 14 -9.60 -0.32 -11.32
N SER A 15 -10.17 -0.94 -12.36
CA SER A 15 -10.88 -2.22 -12.29
C SER A 15 -10.02 -3.40 -11.83
N ASP A 16 -8.69 -3.29 -11.86
CA ASP A 16 -7.78 -4.37 -11.43
C ASP A 16 -7.62 -4.42 -9.89
N TYR A 17 -8.28 -3.53 -9.16
CA TYR A 17 -8.23 -3.39 -7.72
C TYR A 17 -9.61 -3.68 -7.12
N GLY A 18 -9.63 -4.50 -6.06
CA GLY A 18 -10.88 -4.99 -5.46
C GLY A 18 -11.30 -4.22 -4.21
N TYR A 19 -10.39 -3.46 -3.61
CA TYR A 19 -10.65 -2.67 -2.41
C TYR A 19 -10.12 -1.25 -2.57
N PHE A 20 -10.86 -0.28 -2.05
CA PHE A 20 -10.52 1.13 -2.14
C PHE A 20 -10.67 1.83 -0.80
N LEU A 21 -9.72 2.72 -0.49
CA LEU A 21 -9.75 3.58 0.69
C LEU A 21 -9.53 5.03 0.26
N THR A 22 -10.43 5.92 0.66
CA THR A 22 -10.28 7.36 0.41
C THR A 22 -9.32 7.97 1.43
N TYR A 23 -8.33 8.72 0.96
CA TYR A 23 -7.38 9.45 1.80
C TYR A 23 -7.39 10.94 1.45
N ARG A 24 -7.65 11.77 2.45
CA ARG A 24 -7.53 13.23 2.31
C ARG A 24 -6.12 13.65 2.65
N THR A 25 -5.42 14.24 1.68
CA THR A 25 -4.06 14.72 1.89
C THR A 25 -3.99 15.77 2.98
N ARG A 26 -2.87 15.79 3.68
CA ARG A 26 -2.54 16.75 4.72
C ARG A 26 -1.56 17.78 4.17
N TRP A 27 -1.56 18.98 4.74
CA TRP A 27 -0.57 19.99 4.38
C TRP A 27 0.88 19.48 4.53
N SER A 28 1.12 18.70 5.59
CA SER A 28 2.42 18.07 5.90
C SER A 28 2.84 16.97 4.93
N ASP A 29 1.95 16.49 4.06
CA ASP A 29 2.30 15.43 3.10
C ASP A 29 3.18 15.98 1.98
N ASN A 30 3.06 17.29 1.67
CA ASN A 30 3.90 17.96 0.70
C ASN A 30 5.31 18.21 1.25
N ASP A 31 6.32 17.95 0.44
CA ASP A 31 7.70 18.36 0.71
C ASP A 31 8.05 19.72 0.07
N GLN A 32 9.33 20.11 0.18
CA GLN A 32 9.86 21.37 -0.37
C GLN A 32 9.60 21.55 -1.87
N TYR A 33 9.36 20.46 -2.61
CA TYR A 33 9.07 20.49 -4.05
C TYR A 33 7.57 20.64 -4.34
N SER A 34 6.75 20.92 -3.31
CA SER A 34 5.30 21.10 -3.43
C SER A 34 4.52 19.87 -3.89
N HIS A 35 5.13 18.69 -3.79
CA HIS A 35 4.49 17.40 -4.08
C HIS A 35 4.53 16.51 -2.84
N ILE A 36 3.65 15.51 -2.80
CA ILE A 36 3.64 14.50 -1.75
C ILE A 36 4.99 13.80 -1.72
N ASN A 37 5.59 13.75 -0.53
CA ASN A 37 6.89 13.10 -0.37
C ASN A 37 6.79 11.59 -0.64
N ASN A 38 7.84 11.03 -1.23
CA ASN A 38 7.92 9.61 -1.54
C ASN A 38 7.75 8.69 -0.31
N SER A 39 8.14 9.13 0.89
CA SER A 39 7.97 8.34 2.12
C SER A 39 6.50 8.20 2.51
N VAL A 40 5.68 9.22 2.25
CA VAL A 40 4.25 9.25 2.60
C VAL A 40 3.50 8.12 1.91
N TYR A 41 3.89 7.74 0.70
CA TYR A 41 3.28 6.61 -0.02
C TYR A 41 3.34 5.30 0.77
N TYR A 42 4.44 5.04 1.51
CA TYR A 42 4.54 3.84 2.33
C TYR A 42 3.56 3.87 3.51
N HIS A 43 3.33 5.04 4.11
CA HIS A 43 2.29 5.20 5.13
C HIS A 43 0.89 4.98 4.56
N LEU A 44 0.64 5.39 3.32
CA LEU A 44 -0.63 5.13 2.63
C LEU A 44 -0.84 3.63 2.37
N PHE A 45 0.23 2.92 1.96
CA PHE A 45 0.17 1.47 1.77
C PHE A 45 -0.14 0.73 3.07
N ASP A 46 0.55 1.07 4.16
CA ASP A 46 0.27 0.48 5.48
C ASP A 46 -1.16 0.76 5.91
N SER A 47 -1.65 1.99 5.68
CA SER A 47 -3.01 2.39 6.05
C SER A 47 -4.07 1.55 5.33
N ILE A 48 -4.02 1.44 4.00
CA ILE A 48 -5.01 0.65 3.26
C ILE A 48 -4.92 -0.86 3.54
N ILE A 49 -3.71 -1.39 3.72
CA ILE A 49 -3.52 -2.82 4.02
C ILE A 49 -4.09 -3.14 5.40
N ASN A 50 -3.72 -2.38 6.44
CA ASN A 50 -4.19 -2.65 7.78
C ASN A 50 -5.69 -2.40 7.93
N ASP A 51 -6.23 -1.35 7.29
CA ASP A 51 -7.66 -1.11 7.25
C ASP A 51 -8.43 -2.29 6.63
N TYR A 52 -7.94 -2.85 5.53
CA TYR A 52 -8.51 -4.06 4.94
C TYR A 52 -8.41 -5.28 5.89
N LEU A 53 -7.25 -5.49 6.52
CA LEU A 53 -7.03 -6.62 7.43
C LEU A 53 -7.93 -6.55 8.67
N ILE A 54 -8.14 -5.35 9.24
CA ILE A 54 -9.01 -5.14 10.40
C ILE A 54 -10.47 -5.35 10.01
N ASN A 55 -10.95 -4.67 8.96
CA ASN A 55 -12.37 -4.64 8.62
C ASN A 55 -12.87 -5.90 7.91
N HIS A 56 -12.02 -6.56 7.12
CA HIS A 56 -12.41 -7.72 6.29
C HIS A 56 -11.79 -9.05 6.72
N CYS A 57 -10.67 -9.04 7.44
CA CYS A 57 -10.01 -10.27 7.89
C CYS A 57 -10.05 -10.49 9.41
N GLY A 58 -10.52 -9.50 10.19
CA GLY A 58 -10.56 -9.57 11.65
C GLY A 58 -9.18 -9.63 12.32
N ILE A 59 -8.13 -9.20 11.60
CA ILE A 59 -6.76 -9.16 12.13
C ILE A 59 -6.55 -7.78 12.73
N ASN A 60 -6.72 -7.70 14.04
CA ASN A 60 -6.48 -6.50 14.84
C ASN A 60 -5.06 -6.55 15.43
N PRO A 61 -4.18 -5.57 15.14
CA PRO A 61 -2.82 -5.53 15.68
C PRO A 61 -2.73 -5.62 17.22
N ALA A 62 -3.77 -5.17 17.94
CA ALA A 62 -3.77 -5.18 19.41
C ALA A 62 -4.23 -6.51 20.02
N GLU A 63 -5.04 -7.29 19.30
CA GLU A 63 -5.79 -8.43 19.87
C GLU A 63 -5.50 -9.76 19.17
N SER A 64 -5.03 -9.71 17.91
CA SER A 64 -4.81 -10.90 17.12
C SER A 64 -3.51 -11.61 17.47
N PRO A 65 -3.53 -12.96 17.56
CA PRO A 65 -2.31 -13.75 17.78
C PRO A 65 -1.40 -13.80 16.54
N LEU A 66 -1.93 -13.39 15.37
CA LEU A 66 -1.21 -13.35 14.11
C LEU A 66 -0.87 -11.90 13.77
N ILE A 67 0.40 -11.65 13.42
CA ILE A 67 0.88 -10.36 12.93
C ILE A 67 1.32 -10.47 11.47
N GLY A 68 1.03 -9.44 10.68
CA GLY A 68 1.54 -9.31 9.33
C GLY A 68 2.86 -8.54 9.34
N LEU A 69 3.96 -9.17 8.90
CA LEU A 69 5.25 -8.51 8.75
C LEU A 69 5.51 -8.19 7.27
N VAL A 70 5.77 -6.91 6.98
CA VAL A 70 6.16 -6.47 5.64
C VAL A 70 7.66 -6.71 5.48
N VAL A 71 8.01 -7.81 4.80
CA VAL A 71 9.42 -8.19 4.57
C VAL A 71 10.07 -7.47 3.39
N SER A 72 9.28 -6.94 2.46
CA SER A 72 9.76 -6.19 1.31
C SER A 72 8.64 -5.31 0.73
N SER A 73 9.00 -4.10 0.34
CA SER A 73 8.11 -3.14 -0.31
C SER A 73 8.82 -2.47 -1.48
N ALA A 74 8.11 -2.25 -2.59
CA ALA A 74 8.61 -1.53 -3.75
C ALA A 74 7.53 -0.59 -4.29
N CYS A 75 7.92 0.62 -4.67
CA CYS A 75 7.03 1.63 -5.21
C CYS A 75 7.58 2.19 -6.53
N GLN A 76 6.69 2.44 -7.49
CA GLN A 76 7.00 3.17 -8.72
C GLN A 76 6.12 4.41 -8.80
N PHE A 77 6.75 5.55 -9.06
CA PHE A 77 6.08 6.84 -9.12
C PHE A 77 5.82 7.21 -10.59
N PHE A 78 4.55 7.32 -10.97
CA PHE A 78 4.14 7.60 -12.35
C PHE A 78 3.78 9.07 -12.60
N SER A 79 3.22 9.74 -11.59
CA SER A 79 2.83 11.15 -11.64
C SER A 79 2.94 11.74 -10.23
N PRO A 80 3.35 13.00 -10.09
CA PRO A 80 3.29 13.69 -8.80
C PRO A 80 1.82 13.91 -8.37
N LEU A 81 1.64 14.01 -7.06
CA LEU A 81 0.40 14.34 -6.36
C LEU A 81 0.70 15.47 -5.37
N SER A 82 -0.30 16.28 -5.02
CA SER A 82 -0.11 17.40 -4.09
C SER A 82 -1.35 17.63 -3.22
N PHE A 83 -1.14 18.08 -1.99
CA PHE A 83 -2.21 18.70 -1.21
C PHE A 83 -2.87 19.87 -2.00
N PRO A 84 -4.20 20.06 -1.96
CA PRO A 84 -5.24 19.42 -1.12
C PRO A 84 -6.02 18.29 -1.80
N GLN A 85 -5.41 17.55 -2.73
CA GLN A 85 -6.11 16.49 -3.48
C GLN A 85 -6.66 15.40 -2.55
N VAL A 86 -7.83 14.85 -2.89
CA VAL A 86 -8.36 13.64 -2.25
C VAL A 86 -7.92 12.45 -3.08
N LEU A 87 -7.20 11.53 -2.46
CA LEU A 87 -6.66 10.34 -3.10
C LEU A 87 -7.60 9.16 -2.90
N GLU A 88 -7.59 8.26 -3.87
CA GLU A 88 -8.22 6.95 -3.76
C GLU A 88 -7.12 5.90 -3.82
N LEU A 89 -6.91 5.20 -2.71
CA LEU A 89 -5.93 4.13 -2.58
C LEU A 89 -6.57 2.83 -3.06
N GLY A 90 -5.92 2.11 -3.97
CA GLY A 90 -6.40 0.82 -4.48
C GLY A 90 -5.57 -0.34 -3.97
N LEU A 91 -6.23 -1.37 -3.43
CA LEU A 91 -5.59 -2.59 -2.93
C LEU A 91 -6.02 -3.82 -3.76
N ARG A 92 -5.04 -4.68 -4.05
CA ARG A 92 -5.24 -5.99 -4.68
C ARG A 92 -4.20 -6.98 -4.19
N VAL A 93 -4.57 -8.25 -4.15
CA VAL A 93 -3.66 -9.35 -3.84
C VAL A 93 -3.26 -10.02 -5.15
N ASN A 94 -1.96 -10.01 -5.49
CA ASN A 94 -1.47 -10.63 -6.73
C ASN A 94 -1.33 -12.15 -6.62
N SER A 95 -0.89 -12.64 -5.46
CA SER A 95 -0.63 -14.05 -5.20
C SER A 95 -0.65 -14.26 -3.69
N LEU A 96 -1.34 -15.30 -3.25
CA LEU A 96 -1.24 -15.83 -1.89
C LEU A 96 -0.33 -17.05 -1.92
N ARG A 97 0.57 -17.15 -0.95
CA ARG A 97 1.43 -18.32 -0.76
C ARG A 97 1.41 -18.71 0.70
N GLU A 98 1.31 -20.00 0.98
CA GLU A 98 1.55 -20.52 2.33
C GLU A 98 3.05 -20.46 2.63
N LYS A 99 3.49 -19.39 3.28
CA LYS A 99 4.79 -19.33 3.94
C LYS A 99 4.62 -18.72 5.32
N PHE A 100 4.41 -19.59 6.29
CA PHE A 100 4.43 -19.24 7.71
C PHE A 100 5.89 -19.20 8.16
N TYR A 101 6.43 -18.02 8.41
CA TYR A 101 7.67 -17.87 9.18
C TYR A 101 7.28 -17.90 10.66
N SER A 102 7.38 -19.09 11.26
CA SER A 102 7.33 -19.25 12.71
C SER A 102 8.73 -18.93 13.23
N ASP A 103 8.97 -17.69 13.66
CA ASP A 103 10.18 -17.28 14.39
C ASP A 103 10.18 -17.83 15.82
N ARG A 104 9.94 -19.15 15.99
CA ARG A 104 10.30 -19.84 17.22
C ARG A 104 11.82 -20.04 17.18
N CYS A 105 12.52 -19.05 17.70
CA CYS A 105 13.91 -19.19 18.12
C CYS A 105 13.98 -20.33 19.17
N PRO A 106 14.99 -21.24 19.11
CA PRO A 106 15.20 -22.26 20.14
C PRO A 106 15.57 -21.67 21.51
#